data_AF-J3MYC7-F1
#
_entry.id   AF-J3MYC7-F1
#
_cell.length_a   1.000
_cell.length_b   1.000
_cell.length_c   1.000
_cell.angle_alpha   90.00
_cell.angle_beta   90.00
_cell.angle_gamma   90.00
#
_symmetry.space_group_name_H-M   'P 1'
#
loop_
_entity.id
_entity.type
_entity.pdbx_description
1 polymer ?
#
loop_
_entity_poly.entity_id
_entity_poly.type
_entity_poly.pdbx_seq_one_letter_code
_entity_poly.pdbx_strand_id
1 'polypeptide(L)'
;MLMRRAEAGDHPAGRLRSLVEETKSAYPKTNFKEWKQVLQELGKFLKADGAYKGSRSLRYDNLFDSFPSNLASLARFHSRRVLKLKEAVLTSYRRNEVKFTELTLDTFRMLQCLEWEPTGSYQIAAKELTENGTISDQSGPSGLIDIHLSSEISDGSLPSNPQKAVVYHPTVSHLLAVLATVCEELSQDSILLVYLSASGFSEQNITSQKYASSSAYTRATSVYPIDKSNSNISSDNHLWLGPRGSGGPNNLYPEDLIPFTRYPLFLVIDSENSHAFKGIHNAEKGEPAALLLSPRIASAMPGAESTGNGSQFTYFLTAPMQAFCQLAGITSEIDSDTYANAETILFSALEQYEGILSTSVGLNNVWGQILPDPFLRRLILRFIFCRAVIFYFHPEENGEHMPTCLPSLPESVSPKSEAIMSPILELAENLVVSERFHFRHSIRNNKK
;
A
#
# COMPACT_ATOMS: atom_id res chain seq x y z
N MET A 1 20.38 0.04 21.90
CA MET A 1 19.79 -1.31 21.79
C MET A 1 18.35 -1.09 21.35
N LEU A 2 18.07 -1.34 20.08
CA LEU A 2 16.80 -1.09 19.41
C LEU A 2 15.73 -1.97 20.05
N MET A 3 14.74 -1.40 20.75
CA MET A 3 13.51 -2.16 21.00
C MET A 3 12.90 -2.46 19.62
N ARG A 4 12.90 -3.73 19.25
CA ARG A 4 12.34 -4.17 17.97
C ARG A 4 10.83 -3.92 18.02
N ARG A 5 10.24 -3.31 16.99
CA ARG A 5 8.78 -3.00 16.93
C ARG A 5 7.88 -4.19 17.27
N ALA A 6 8.32 -5.42 17.01
CA ALA A 6 7.61 -6.64 17.43
C ALA A 6 7.32 -6.65 18.95
N GLU A 7 8.29 -6.24 19.77
CA GLU A 7 8.14 -6.11 21.23
C GLU A 7 7.25 -4.92 21.61
N ALA A 8 7.25 -3.85 20.80
CA ALA A 8 6.46 -2.65 21.02
C ALA A 8 4.97 -2.79 20.67
N GLY A 9 4.58 -3.74 19.81
CA GLY A 9 3.18 -4.06 19.49
C GLY A 9 2.57 -5.13 20.39
N ASP A 10 3.35 -6.16 20.73
CA ASP A 10 2.91 -7.28 21.56
C ASP A 10 2.64 -6.86 23.02
N HIS A 11 3.44 -5.92 23.55
CA HIS A 11 3.28 -5.43 24.92
C HIS A 11 1.98 -4.62 25.13
N PRO A 12 1.62 -3.61 24.31
CA PRO A 12 0.32 -2.94 24.39
C PRO A 12 -0.87 -3.88 24.12
N ALA A 13 -0.75 -4.80 23.16
CA ALA A 13 -1.80 -5.77 22.88
C ALA A 13 -2.04 -6.73 24.06
N GLY A 14 -0.96 -7.19 24.70
CA GLY A 14 -1.02 -7.96 25.93
C GLY A 14 -1.64 -7.16 27.08
N ARG A 15 -1.24 -5.90 27.27
CA ARG A 15 -1.80 -5.02 28.30
C ARG A 15 -3.30 -4.76 28.08
N LEU A 16 -3.72 -4.49 26.85
CA LEU A 16 -5.14 -4.32 26.51
C LEU A 16 -5.93 -5.59 26.83
N ARG A 17 -5.40 -6.76 26.49
CA ARG A 17 -6.04 -8.04 26.81
C ARG A 17 -6.22 -8.23 28.32
N SER A 18 -5.18 -7.95 29.11
CA SER A 18 -5.25 -8.02 30.57
C SER A 18 -6.28 -7.06 31.15
N LEU A 19 -6.31 -5.81 30.68
CA LEU A 19 -7.27 -4.79 31.12
C LEU A 19 -8.71 -5.18 30.79
N VAL A 20 -8.97 -5.76 29.62
CA VAL A 20 -10.31 -6.23 29.23
C VAL A 20 -10.76 -7.39 30.12
N GLU A 21 -9.88 -8.35 30.45
CA GLU A 21 -10.24 -9.45 31.35
C GLU A 21 -10.43 -8.98 32.80
N GLU A 22 -9.62 -8.05 33.29
CA GLU A 22 -9.80 -7.44 34.61
C GLU A 22 -11.14 -6.70 34.71
N THR A 23 -11.48 -5.88 33.71
CA THR A 23 -12.75 -5.15 33.64
C THR A 23 -13.94 -6.12 33.56
N LYS A 24 -13.81 -7.21 32.81
CA LYS A 24 -14.82 -8.25 32.71
C LYS A 24 -15.05 -8.99 34.04
N SER A 25 -13.99 -9.22 34.80
CA SER A 25 -14.08 -9.79 36.15
C SER A 25 -14.76 -8.81 37.12
N ALA A 26 -14.42 -7.52 37.06
CA ALA A 26 -15.01 -6.48 37.89
C ALA A 26 -16.49 -6.20 37.57
N TYR A 27 -16.92 -6.39 36.31
CA TYR A 27 -18.28 -6.10 35.85
C TYR A 27 -18.94 -7.28 35.11
N PRO A 28 -19.29 -8.39 35.79
CA PRO A 28 -19.78 -9.62 35.14
C PRO A 28 -21.12 -9.47 34.38
N LYS A 29 -21.90 -8.42 34.69
CA LYS A 29 -23.20 -8.15 34.07
C LYS A 29 -23.09 -7.35 32.76
N THR A 30 -21.91 -6.82 32.43
CA THR A 30 -21.68 -6.02 31.23
C THR A 30 -21.45 -6.92 30.01
N ASN A 31 -21.96 -6.51 28.85
CA ASN A 31 -21.75 -7.22 27.59
C ASN A 31 -20.40 -6.82 26.96
N PHE A 32 -19.44 -7.75 26.93
CA PHE A 32 -18.08 -7.54 26.36
C PHE A 32 -17.93 -8.05 24.91
N LYS A 33 -19.02 -8.29 24.17
CA LYS A 33 -18.95 -8.81 22.79
C LYS A 33 -18.09 -7.94 21.88
N GLU A 34 -18.24 -6.62 21.95
CA GLU A 34 -17.46 -5.66 21.15
C GLU A 34 -15.96 -5.73 21.48
N TRP A 35 -15.60 -5.71 22.76
CA TRP A 35 -14.20 -5.85 23.19
C TRP A 35 -13.57 -7.18 22.78
N LYS A 36 -14.34 -8.27 22.83
CA LYS A 36 -13.89 -9.56 22.32
C LYS A 36 -13.62 -9.49 20.81
N GLN A 37 -14.47 -8.81 20.05
CA GLN A 37 -14.24 -8.59 18.62
C GLN A 37 -12.98 -7.75 18.38
N VAL A 38 -12.78 -6.65 19.12
CA VAL A 38 -11.59 -5.80 19.02
C VAL A 38 -10.30 -6.59 19.28
N LEU A 39 -10.28 -7.43 20.32
CA LEU A 39 -9.12 -8.28 20.63
C LEU A 39 -8.86 -9.34 19.55
N GLN A 40 -9.91 -9.89 18.94
CA GLN A 40 -9.79 -10.83 17.82
C GLN A 40 -9.27 -10.15 16.56
N GLU A 41 -9.80 -8.96 16.23
CA GLU A 41 -9.32 -8.13 15.12
C GLU A 41 -7.85 -7.78 15.32
N LEU A 42 -7.47 -7.29 16.49
CA LEU A 42 -6.07 -6.97 16.83
C LEU A 42 -5.15 -8.19 16.68
N GLY A 43 -5.56 -9.35 17.19
CA GLY A 43 -4.76 -10.58 17.07
C GLY A 43 -4.57 -11.02 15.62
N LYS A 44 -5.62 -10.93 14.79
CA LYS A 44 -5.52 -11.21 13.34
C LYS A 44 -4.63 -10.19 12.64
N PHE A 45 -4.77 -8.91 12.99
CA PHE A 45 -4.00 -7.82 12.42
C PHE A 45 -2.51 -7.97 12.70
N LEU A 46 -2.12 -8.15 13.96
CA LEU A 46 -0.71 -8.34 14.35
C LEU A 46 -0.11 -9.61 13.73
N LYS A 47 -0.89 -10.70 13.62
CA LYS A 47 -0.44 -11.91 12.93
C LYS A 47 -0.21 -11.68 11.45
N ALA A 48 -1.08 -10.90 10.81
CA ALA A 48 -1.00 -10.59 9.38
C ALA A 48 0.12 -9.61 9.02
N ASP A 49 0.40 -8.66 9.92
CA ASP A 49 1.49 -7.69 9.77
C ASP A 49 2.85 -8.31 10.13
N GLY A 50 2.89 -9.12 11.19
CA GLY A 50 4.09 -9.71 11.80
C GLY A 50 4.68 -10.92 11.09
N ALA A 51 4.55 -11.05 9.76
CA ALA A 51 5.04 -12.20 9.00
C ALA A 51 6.56 -12.42 9.11
N TYR A 52 7.33 -11.45 9.62
CA TYR A 52 8.77 -11.61 9.89
C TYR A 52 9.25 -10.78 11.11
N LYS A 53 9.71 -11.45 12.17
CA LYS A 53 10.15 -10.82 13.45
C LYS A 53 11.47 -10.03 13.37
N GLY A 54 12.07 -9.91 12.18
CA GLY A 54 13.23 -9.07 11.88
C GLY A 54 12.96 -7.96 10.84
N SER A 55 11.70 -7.76 10.48
CA SER A 55 11.31 -6.83 9.42
C SER A 55 11.71 -5.39 9.73
N ARG A 56 12.27 -4.69 8.73
CA ARG A 56 12.47 -3.24 8.78
C ARG A 56 11.13 -2.49 8.85
N SER A 57 11.19 -1.23 9.28
CA SER A 57 10.03 -0.35 9.30
C SER A 57 9.47 -0.13 7.89
N LEU A 58 8.14 -0.07 7.78
CA LEU A 58 7.46 0.34 6.55
C LEU A 58 7.71 1.82 6.23
N ARG A 59 8.02 2.63 7.25
CA ARG A 59 8.36 4.05 7.07
C ARG A 59 9.64 4.23 6.27
N TYR A 60 9.80 5.42 5.72
CA TYR A 60 10.94 5.76 4.90
C TYR A 60 12.07 6.29 5.77
N ASP A 61 13.19 5.58 5.77
CA ASP A 61 14.38 6.00 6.49
C ASP A 61 15.27 6.80 5.53
N ASN A 62 15.59 8.03 5.94
CA ASN A 62 16.36 9.00 5.17
C ASN A 62 17.79 8.52 4.87
N LEU A 63 18.34 7.57 5.66
CA LEU A 63 19.64 6.96 5.36
C LEU A 63 19.64 6.20 4.03
N PHE A 64 18.47 5.79 3.55
CA PHE A 64 18.28 5.08 2.29
C PHE A 64 17.72 5.99 1.20
N ASP A 65 17.78 7.31 1.39
CA ASP A 65 17.50 8.26 0.32
C ASP A 65 18.76 8.57 -0.48
N SER A 66 18.89 7.88 -1.62
CA SER A 66 19.96 8.07 -2.61
C SER A 66 19.82 9.35 -3.45
N PHE A 67 18.70 10.07 -3.30
CA PHE A 67 18.41 11.27 -4.10
C PHE A 67 19.45 12.39 -4.05
N PRO A 68 20.10 12.70 -2.91
CA PRO A 68 21.15 13.70 -2.88
C PRO A 68 22.26 13.44 -3.92
N SER A 69 22.54 12.18 -4.22
CA SER A 69 23.54 11.75 -5.20
C SER A 69 23.09 11.96 -6.66
N ASN A 70 21.78 11.91 -6.93
CA ASN A 70 21.20 11.98 -8.27
C ASN A 70 20.61 13.36 -8.64
N LEU A 71 20.71 14.34 -7.74
CA LEU A 71 20.10 15.67 -7.87
C LEU A 71 20.51 16.39 -9.17
N ALA A 72 21.79 16.29 -9.56
CA ALA A 72 22.31 16.91 -10.78
C ALA A 72 21.66 16.34 -12.06
N SER A 73 21.46 15.02 -12.11
CA SER A 73 20.82 14.34 -13.25
C SER A 73 19.33 14.68 -13.37
N LEU A 74 18.67 14.94 -12.24
CA LEU A 74 17.26 15.31 -12.18
C LEU A 74 17.01 16.80 -12.41
N ALA A 75 18.03 17.67 -12.30
CA ALA A 75 17.94 19.11 -12.53
C ALA A 75 17.29 19.47 -13.89
N ARG A 76 17.46 18.62 -14.91
CA ARG A 76 16.80 18.80 -16.23
C ARG A 76 15.27 18.84 -16.16
N PHE A 77 14.67 18.12 -15.21
CA PHE A 77 13.22 18.11 -14.99
C PHE A 77 12.73 19.31 -14.16
N HIS A 78 13.63 19.95 -13.40
CA HIS A 78 13.32 21.10 -12.55
C HIS A 78 13.00 22.37 -13.37
N SER A 79 13.31 22.38 -14.66
CA SER A 79 12.92 23.46 -15.59
C SER A 79 11.40 23.54 -15.81
N ARG A 80 10.62 22.50 -15.46
CA ARG A 80 9.19 22.42 -15.78
C ARG A 80 8.25 22.59 -14.58
N ARG A 81 8.56 21.98 -13.42
CA ARG A 81 7.88 22.10 -12.09
C ARG A 81 8.26 20.86 -11.27
N VAL A 82 8.48 21.00 -9.97
CA VAL A 82 8.76 19.86 -9.08
C VAL A 82 7.57 19.72 -8.14
N LEU A 83 6.97 18.53 -8.12
CA LEU A 83 5.81 18.24 -7.29
C LEU A 83 6.26 17.59 -5.98
N LYS A 84 5.63 18.01 -4.88
CA LYS A 84 5.82 17.43 -3.55
C LYS A 84 4.52 16.82 -3.07
N LEU A 85 4.60 15.61 -2.52
CA LEU A 85 3.45 14.96 -1.92
C LEU A 85 3.06 15.73 -0.67
N LYS A 86 1.88 16.37 -0.71
CA LYS A 86 1.33 17.11 0.43
C LYS A 86 0.15 16.39 1.04
N GLU A 87 -0.69 15.79 0.20
CA GLU A 87 -1.96 15.20 0.59
C GLU A 87 -2.07 13.77 0.07
N ALA A 88 -2.64 12.88 0.89
CA ALA A 88 -2.93 11.51 0.51
C ALA A 88 -4.31 11.08 1.01
N VAL A 89 -5.16 10.59 0.11
CA VAL A 89 -6.46 9.98 0.44
C VAL A 89 -6.35 8.48 0.28
N LEU A 90 -6.57 7.74 1.36
CA LEU A 90 -6.40 6.29 1.41
C LEU A 90 -7.74 5.64 1.71
N THR A 91 -8.18 4.73 0.84
CA THR A 91 -9.38 3.94 1.10
C THR A 91 -9.25 2.53 0.55
N SER A 92 -9.83 1.59 1.29
CA SER A 92 -9.97 0.22 0.82
C SER A 92 -11.36 -0.33 1.11
N TYR A 93 -11.77 -1.28 0.28
CA TYR A 93 -12.91 -2.15 0.50
C TYR A 93 -12.70 -3.48 -0.22
N ARG A 94 -12.42 -4.54 0.52
CA ARG A 94 -12.49 -5.92 0.03
C ARG A 94 -13.28 -6.79 1.01
N ARG A 95 -13.85 -7.87 0.50
CA ARG A 95 -14.53 -8.82 1.39
C ARG A 95 -13.49 -9.50 2.29
N ASN A 96 -13.77 -9.57 3.58
CA ASN A 96 -12.94 -10.23 4.59
C ASN A 96 -11.53 -9.65 4.77
N GLU A 97 -11.34 -8.35 4.58
CA GLU A 97 -10.06 -7.69 4.88
C GLU A 97 -9.66 -7.87 6.33
N VAL A 98 -8.36 -8.14 6.55
CA VAL A 98 -7.78 -8.03 7.88
C VAL A 98 -7.76 -6.56 8.26
N LYS A 99 -8.34 -6.25 9.41
CA LYS A 99 -8.46 -4.89 9.94
C LYS A 99 -8.35 -4.89 11.45
N PHE A 100 -8.02 -3.73 11.99
CA PHE A 100 -8.23 -3.38 13.37
C PHE A 100 -9.16 -2.17 13.38
N THR A 101 -10.36 -2.34 13.94
CA THR A 101 -11.43 -1.33 13.93
C THR A 101 -11.77 -0.83 12.53
N GLU A 102 -11.40 0.40 12.19
CA GLU A 102 -11.66 1.06 10.90
C GLU A 102 -10.40 1.17 10.02
N LEU A 103 -9.28 0.58 10.47
CA LEU A 103 -8.02 0.58 9.74
C LEU A 103 -7.74 -0.80 9.16
N THR A 104 -7.81 -0.89 7.83
CA THR A 104 -7.47 -2.12 7.10
C THR A 104 -5.94 -2.29 7.01
N LEU A 105 -5.47 -3.53 6.90
CA LEU A 105 -4.04 -3.84 6.83
C LEU A 105 -3.34 -3.13 5.67
N ASP A 106 -3.98 -3.12 4.50
CA ASP A 106 -3.42 -2.47 3.30
C ASP A 106 -3.38 -0.95 3.46
N THR A 107 -4.42 -0.33 4.03
CA THR A 107 -4.42 1.10 4.34
C THR A 107 -3.36 1.45 5.38
N PHE A 108 -3.20 0.62 6.42
CA PHE A 108 -2.14 0.79 7.42
C PHE A 108 -0.75 0.74 6.77
N ARG A 109 -0.50 -0.25 5.91
CA ARG A 109 0.78 -0.39 5.21
C ARG A 109 1.08 0.82 4.34
N MET A 110 0.09 1.31 3.58
CA MET A 110 0.25 2.51 2.76
C MET A 110 0.45 3.77 3.63
N LEU A 111 -0.32 3.92 4.71
CA LEU A 111 -0.19 5.02 5.68
C LEU A 111 1.24 5.10 6.24
N GLN A 112 1.78 3.97 6.71
CA GLN A 112 3.14 3.87 7.23
C GLN A 112 4.19 4.11 6.15
N CYS A 113 3.95 3.68 4.91
CA CYS A 113 4.87 3.89 3.79
C CYS A 113 5.05 5.38 3.42
N LEU A 114 4.07 6.21 3.76
CA LEU A 114 4.04 7.67 3.53
C LEU A 114 4.44 8.46 4.79
N GLU A 115 5.34 7.89 5.60
CA GLU A 115 5.91 8.52 6.79
C GLU A 115 7.41 8.36 6.80
N TRP A 116 8.12 9.37 7.32
CA TRP A 116 9.52 9.22 7.68
C TRP A 116 9.68 8.36 8.94
N GLU A 117 10.69 7.49 8.95
CA GLU A 117 11.12 6.82 10.18
C GLU A 117 11.78 7.87 11.09
N PRO A 118 11.32 8.04 12.34
CA PRO A 118 11.95 8.98 13.26
C PRO A 118 13.40 8.56 13.51
N THR A 119 14.35 9.43 13.19
CA THR A 119 15.77 9.23 13.47
C THR A 119 16.07 9.27 14.97
N GLY A 120 17.22 8.73 15.38
CA GLY A 120 17.55 8.35 16.78
C GLY A 120 17.47 9.43 17.87
N SER A 121 17.28 10.71 17.54
CA SER A 121 16.99 11.78 18.52
C SER A 121 15.69 11.53 19.29
N TYR A 122 14.65 11.01 18.62
CA TYR A 122 13.40 10.58 19.25
C TYR A 122 13.63 9.45 20.26
N GLN A 123 14.53 8.50 19.95
CA GLN A 123 14.85 7.40 20.85
C GLN A 123 15.57 7.87 22.11
N ILE A 124 16.36 8.95 22.04
CA ILE A 124 17.04 9.56 23.19
C ILE A 124 16.05 10.33 24.06
N ALA A 125 15.20 11.18 23.45
CA ALA A 125 14.19 11.95 24.19
C ALA A 125 13.13 11.06 24.88
N ALA A 126 12.67 10.00 24.20
CA ALA A 126 11.80 9.00 24.80
C ALA A 126 12.49 8.26 25.97
N LYS A 127 13.81 8.05 25.89
CA LYS A 127 14.61 7.44 26.95
C LYS A 127 14.73 8.35 28.17
N GLU A 128 15.01 9.64 27.96
CA GLU A 128 15.10 10.64 29.03
C GLU A 128 13.76 10.82 29.77
N LEU A 129 12.63 10.72 29.06
CA LEU A 129 11.29 10.73 29.66
C LEU A 129 10.99 9.48 30.49
N THR A 130 11.51 8.30 30.10
CA THR A 130 11.41 7.07 30.92
C THR A 130 12.41 6.99 32.07
N GLU A 131 13.57 7.67 31.98
CA GLU A 131 14.61 7.65 33.01
C GLU A 131 14.41 8.75 34.07
N ASN A 132 13.87 9.92 33.70
CA ASN A 132 13.54 11.01 34.63
C ASN A 132 12.09 10.94 35.12
N GLY A 133 11.70 9.80 35.69
CA GLY A 133 10.47 9.68 36.47
C GLY A 133 10.55 10.50 37.76
N THR A 134 10.46 11.83 37.67
CA THR A 134 10.12 12.68 38.81
C THR A 134 8.61 12.64 38.98
N ILE A 135 8.21 12.00 40.07
CA ILE A 135 6.84 11.88 40.56
C ILE A 135 6.33 13.29 40.86
N SER A 136 5.63 13.89 39.89
CA SER A 136 4.88 15.13 40.09
C SER A 136 3.40 14.76 40.16
N ASP A 137 2.87 14.68 41.38
CA ASP A 137 1.44 14.58 41.67
C ASP A 137 0.68 15.73 40.99
N GLN A 138 -0.05 15.44 39.92
CA GLN A 138 -1.18 16.26 39.50
C GLN A 138 -2.37 15.35 39.20
N SER A 139 -3.21 15.19 40.22
CA SER A 139 -4.56 14.69 40.10
C SER A 139 -5.45 15.80 39.51
N GLY A 140 -5.86 15.62 38.25
CA GLY A 140 -6.83 16.46 37.54
C GLY A 140 -7.31 15.72 36.30
N PRO A 141 -8.55 15.96 35.81
CA PRO A 141 -9.14 15.16 34.75
C PRO A 141 -8.41 15.41 33.42
N SER A 142 -7.61 14.45 32.96
CA SER A 142 -6.93 14.48 31.67
C SER A 142 -7.94 14.41 30.51
N GLY A 143 -8.43 15.58 30.10
CA GLY A 143 -9.29 15.77 28.92
C GLY A 143 -8.74 16.77 27.90
N LEU A 144 -7.52 17.29 28.10
CA LEU A 144 -6.85 18.21 27.17
C LEU A 144 -5.42 17.71 26.95
N ILE A 145 -5.26 16.81 25.98
CA ILE A 145 -3.95 16.50 25.42
C ILE A 145 -3.60 17.72 24.57
N ASP A 146 -2.71 18.54 25.13
CA ASP A 146 -2.34 19.85 24.63
C ASP A 146 -1.66 19.77 23.26
N ILE A 147 -1.90 20.78 22.43
CA ILE A 147 -1.50 20.94 21.02
C ILE A 147 0.04 21.07 20.86
N HIS A 148 0.78 20.99 21.97
CA HIS A 148 2.24 21.12 22.04
C HIS A 148 3.01 19.81 21.81
N LEU A 149 2.34 18.65 21.78
CA LEU A 149 3.01 17.36 21.56
C LEU A 149 3.51 17.19 20.12
N SER A 150 2.85 17.80 19.13
CA SER A 150 3.24 17.68 17.71
C SER A 150 4.54 18.40 17.37
N SER A 151 4.88 19.48 18.09
CA SER A 151 6.14 20.21 17.90
C SER A 151 7.36 19.50 18.49
N GLU A 152 7.17 18.57 19.41
CA GLU A 152 8.25 17.81 20.08
C GLU A 152 8.50 16.43 19.45
N ILE A 153 7.60 15.94 18.58
CA ILE A 153 7.68 14.59 17.97
C ILE A 153 8.39 14.58 16.60
N SER A 154 8.57 15.74 15.95
CA SER A 154 9.20 15.80 14.63
C SER A 154 10.71 16.00 14.75
N ASP A 155 11.49 15.10 14.14
CA ASP A 155 12.91 15.39 13.91
C ASP A 155 12.99 16.58 12.94
N GLY A 156 13.46 17.74 13.43
CA GLY A 156 13.55 18.96 12.64
C GLY A 156 14.51 18.87 11.44
N SER A 157 15.29 17.79 11.32
CA SER A 157 16.14 17.52 10.15
C SER A 157 15.38 16.85 9.00
N LEU A 158 14.19 16.28 9.25
CA LEU A 158 13.39 15.59 8.25
C LEU A 158 12.37 16.53 7.58
N PRO A 159 12.10 16.35 6.27
CA PRO A 159 10.98 17.04 5.62
C PRO A 159 9.64 16.71 6.28
N SER A 160 8.65 17.59 6.14
CA SER A 160 7.29 17.33 6.64
C SER A 160 6.67 16.09 5.99
N ASN A 161 6.00 15.26 6.78
CA ASN A 161 5.15 14.19 6.25
C ASN A 161 3.93 14.76 5.51
N PRO A 162 3.40 14.08 4.48
CA PRO A 162 2.13 14.46 3.90
C PRO A 162 0.97 14.28 4.89
N GLN A 163 -0.05 15.10 4.75
CA GLN A 163 -1.33 14.90 5.41
C GLN A 163 -2.05 13.70 4.78
N LYS A 164 -2.69 12.87 5.62
CA LYS A 164 -3.30 11.60 5.22
C LYS A 164 -4.74 11.53 5.72
N ALA A 165 -5.68 11.43 4.80
CA ALA A 165 -7.08 11.16 5.08
C ALA A 165 -7.38 9.66 4.84
N VAL A 166 -7.61 8.91 5.92
CA VAL A 166 -8.06 7.52 5.84
C VAL A 166 -9.59 7.50 5.83
N VAL A 167 -10.16 7.01 4.74
CA VAL A 167 -11.61 6.95 4.57
C VAL A 167 -12.06 5.49 4.59
N TYR A 168 -12.64 5.04 5.71
CA TYR A 168 -13.05 3.66 5.88
C TYR A 168 -14.40 3.36 5.21
N HIS A 169 -14.38 2.49 4.19
CA HIS A 169 -15.56 2.05 3.44
C HIS A 169 -16.48 3.21 3.01
N PRO A 170 -16.03 4.22 2.24
CA PRO A 170 -16.88 5.37 1.89
C PRO A 170 -18.02 4.98 0.92
N THR A 171 -19.06 5.82 0.90
CA THR A 171 -19.89 5.93 -0.31
C THR A 171 -19.10 6.68 -1.38
N VAL A 172 -19.37 6.44 -2.66
CA VAL A 172 -18.73 7.21 -3.76
C VAL A 172 -18.90 8.71 -3.53
N SER A 173 -20.11 9.19 -3.22
CA SER A 173 -20.34 10.62 -2.93
C SER A 173 -19.51 11.15 -1.76
N HIS A 174 -19.32 10.35 -0.70
CA HIS A 174 -18.46 10.75 0.42
C HIS A 174 -16.99 10.84 -0.01
N LEU A 175 -16.50 9.85 -0.76
CA LEU A 175 -15.14 9.87 -1.29
C LEU A 175 -14.91 11.09 -2.20
N LEU A 176 -15.83 11.37 -3.12
CA LEU A 176 -15.74 12.52 -4.02
C LEU A 176 -15.77 13.86 -3.25
N ALA A 177 -16.57 13.96 -2.18
CA ALA A 177 -16.58 15.13 -1.32
C ALA A 177 -15.24 15.34 -0.61
N VAL A 178 -14.65 14.27 -0.04
CA VAL A 178 -13.32 14.32 0.59
C VAL A 178 -12.26 14.74 -0.42
N LEU A 179 -12.26 14.16 -1.63
CA LEU A 179 -11.33 14.54 -2.70
C LEU A 179 -11.49 16.01 -3.09
N ALA A 180 -12.72 16.52 -3.17
CA ALA A 180 -12.98 17.92 -3.48
C ALA A 180 -12.39 18.85 -2.41
N THR A 181 -12.64 18.55 -1.13
CA THR A 181 -12.08 19.32 0.00
C THR A 181 -10.55 19.33 -0.03
N VAL A 182 -9.92 18.18 -0.24
CA VAL A 182 -8.46 18.08 -0.29
C VAL A 182 -7.88 18.85 -1.49
N CYS A 183 -8.53 18.78 -2.66
CA CYS A 183 -8.09 19.51 -3.85
C CYS A 183 -8.18 21.03 -3.70
N GLU A 184 -9.15 21.56 -2.95
CA GLU A 184 -9.26 23.00 -2.66
C GLU A 184 -8.06 23.53 -1.84
N GLU A 185 -7.44 22.69 -1.02
CA GLU A 185 -6.30 23.04 -0.16
C GLU A 185 -4.92 22.73 -0.79
N LEU A 186 -4.92 22.18 -2.00
CA LEU A 186 -3.70 21.77 -2.70
C LEU A 186 -2.95 22.99 -3.28
N SER A 187 -1.66 23.11 -2.97
CA SER A 187 -0.84 24.21 -3.50
C SER A 187 -0.37 23.95 -4.94
N GLN A 188 0.10 24.98 -5.63
CA GLN A 188 0.59 24.84 -7.00
C GLN A 188 1.77 23.89 -7.15
N ASP A 189 2.58 23.60 -6.13
CA ASP A 189 3.69 22.63 -6.26
C ASP A 189 3.40 21.33 -5.51
N SER A 190 2.13 21.08 -5.22
CA SER A 190 1.67 19.89 -4.50
C SER A 190 0.99 18.90 -5.42
N ILE A 191 1.18 17.62 -5.11
CA ILE A 191 0.48 16.50 -5.74
C ILE A 191 -0.34 15.76 -4.69
N LEU A 192 -1.55 15.35 -5.09
CA LEU A 192 -2.43 14.49 -4.31
C LEU A 192 -2.19 13.03 -4.68
N LEU A 193 -1.91 12.18 -3.69
CA LEU A 193 -1.97 10.73 -3.84
C LEU A 193 -3.35 10.21 -3.49
N VAL A 194 -3.95 9.39 -4.36
CA VAL A 194 -5.18 8.64 -4.04
C VAL A 194 -4.90 7.16 -4.17
N TYR A 195 -5.04 6.45 -3.05
CA TYR A 195 -4.91 5.00 -2.99
C TYR A 195 -6.29 4.38 -2.86
N LEU A 196 -6.63 3.51 -3.81
CA LEU A 196 -7.90 2.81 -3.91
C LEU A 196 -7.66 1.32 -4.00
N SER A 197 -7.94 0.58 -2.93
CA SER A 197 -7.92 -0.89 -2.96
C SER A 197 -9.32 -1.46 -2.84
N ALA A 198 -9.88 -1.96 -3.94
CA ALA A 198 -11.22 -2.51 -3.91
C ALA A 198 -11.45 -3.57 -4.98
N SER A 199 -12.34 -4.52 -4.69
CA SER A 199 -12.66 -5.56 -5.67
C SER A 199 -13.49 -5.02 -6.83
N GLY A 200 -13.24 -5.58 -8.02
CA GLY A 200 -14.18 -5.52 -9.12
C GLY A 200 -15.43 -6.34 -8.81
N PHE A 201 -16.63 -5.79 -8.97
CA PHE A 201 -17.85 -6.58 -8.72
C PHE A 201 -18.01 -7.65 -9.81
N SER A 202 -17.97 -8.93 -9.45
CA SER A 202 -18.41 -10.03 -10.32
C SER A 202 -19.60 -10.77 -9.71
N GLU A 203 -20.69 -10.90 -10.48
CA GLU A 203 -21.94 -11.57 -10.06
C GLU A 203 -21.72 -13.03 -9.62
N GLN A 204 -20.62 -13.66 -10.04
CA GLN A 204 -20.24 -15.02 -9.62
C GLN A 204 -20.02 -15.15 -8.11
N ASN A 205 -19.76 -14.06 -7.40
CA ASN A 205 -19.65 -14.05 -5.94
C ASN A 205 -21.00 -14.25 -5.21
N ILE A 206 -22.14 -14.07 -5.90
CA ILE A 206 -23.47 -14.28 -5.31
C ILE A 206 -23.83 -15.77 -5.31
N THR A 207 -23.34 -16.55 -6.28
CA THR A 207 -23.63 -17.99 -6.37
C THR A 207 -23.07 -18.79 -5.20
N SER A 208 -21.97 -18.35 -4.58
CA SER A 208 -21.43 -18.93 -3.35
C SER A 208 -22.31 -18.69 -2.12
N GLN A 209 -23.22 -17.71 -2.16
CA GLN A 209 -24.17 -17.43 -1.07
C GLN A 209 -25.43 -18.30 -1.13
N LYS A 210 -25.82 -18.85 -2.29
CA LYS A 210 -26.99 -19.73 -2.38
C LYS A 210 -26.81 -21.07 -1.67
N TYR A 211 -25.58 -21.51 -1.43
CA TYR A 211 -25.30 -22.80 -0.80
C TYR A 211 -24.87 -22.71 0.67
N ALA A 212 -24.66 -21.51 1.22
CA ALA A 212 -24.13 -21.32 2.58
C ALA A 212 -25.14 -20.68 3.56
N SER A 213 -26.38 -20.42 3.16
CA SER A 213 -27.37 -19.78 4.05
C SER A 213 -28.74 -20.43 3.95
N SER A 214 -28.85 -21.62 4.54
CA SER A 214 -30.12 -22.20 4.96
C SER A 214 -30.42 -21.80 6.41
N SER A 215 -31.04 -20.64 6.62
CA SER A 215 -32.07 -20.44 7.67
C SER A 215 -32.61 -18.99 7.71
N ALA A 216 -33.86 -18.88 7.24
CA ALA A 216 -34.98 -18.18 7.88
C ALA A 216 -34.97 -16.63 8.09
N TYR A 217 -35.67 -15.98 7.15
CA TYR A 217 -36.68 -14.91 7.32
C TYR A 217 -36.26 -13.52 7.87
N THR A 218 -36.17 -12.54 6.97
CA THR A 218 -37.14 -11.42 6.92
C THR A 218 -37.16 -10.82 5.51
N ARG A 219 -38.38 -10.68 4.97
CA ARG A 219 -38.70 -10.08 3.67
C ARG A 219 -38.39 -8.59 3.68
N ALA A 220 -37.66 -8.13 2.68
CA ALA A 220 -37.90 -6.84 2.04
C ALA A 220 -37.80 -7.05 0.52
N THR A 221 -38.94 -7.22 -0.11
CA THR A 221 -39.13 -7.25 -1.56
C THR A 221 -38.97 -5.85 -2.12
N SER A 222 -37.85 -5.55 -2.77
CA SER A 222 -37.79 -4.57 -3.86
C SER A 222 -37.71 -5.34 -5.17
N VAL A 223 -38.89 -5.60 -5.74
CA VAL A 223 -39.03 -6.11 -7.10
C VAL A 223 -38.75 -4.95 -8.04
N TYR A 224 -37.54 -4.90 -8.59
CA TYR A 224 -37.33 -4.31 -9.92
C TYR A 224 -37.27 -5.48 -10.91
N PRO A 225 -38.07 -5.48 -11.98
CA PRO A 225 -37.90 -6.45 -13.05
C PRO A 225 -36.59 -6.08 -13.75
N ILE A 226 -35.51 -6.82 -13.46
CA ILE A 226 -34.33 -6.79 -14.31
C ILE A 226 -34.73 -7.55 -15.56
N ASP A 227 -35.07 -6.79 -16.59
CA ASP A 227 -35.14 -7.29 -17.95
C ASP A 227 -33.86 -8.09 -18.21
N LYS A 228 -34.04 -9.36 -18.61
CA LYS A 228 -32.97 -10.15 -19.22
C LYS A 228 -32.63 -9.50 -20.56
N SER A 229 -31.91 -8.38 -20.55
CA SER A 229 -31.24 -7.88 -21.73
C SER A 229 -29.98 -8.72 -21.92
N ASN A 230 -29.96 -9.49 -23.00
CA ASN A 230 -28.72 -9.98 -23.59
C ASN A 230 -27.77 -8.79 -23.80
N SER A 231 -26.78 -8.64 -22.93
CA SER A 231 -25.62 -7.77 -23.17
C SER A 231 -24.39 -8.41 -22.55
N ASN A 232 -23.78 -9.31 -23.29
CA ASN A 232 -22.34 -9.52 -23.19
C ASN A 232 -21.66 -8.12 -23.29
N ILE A 233 -20.79 -7.78 -22.30
CA ILE A 233 -19.63 -6.85 -22.38
C ILE A 233 -19.61 -5.56 -21.50
N SER A 234 -20.65 -5.10 -20.75
CA SER A 234 -20.57 -3.72 -20.16
C SER A 234 -20.70 -3.48 -18.64
N SER A 235 -20.60 -4.47 -17.73
CA SER A 235 -20.77 -4.21 -16.28
C SER A 235 -19.50 -4.09 -15.44
N ASP A 236 -18.31 -4.41 -15.95
CA ASP A 236 -17.16 -4.76 -15.10
C ASP A 236 -16.06 -3.68 -15.02
N ASN A 237 -16.32 -2.42 -15.38
CA ASN A 237 -15.31 -1.35 -15.42
C ASN A 237 -15.36 -0.37 -14.24
N HIS A 238 -15.53 -0.87 -13.03
CA HIS A 238 -15.64 -0.04 -11.82
C HIS A 238 -15.01 -0.71 -10.60
N LEU A 239 -14.76 0.08 -9.54
CA LEU A 239 -14.46 -0.42 -8.20
C LEU A 239 -15.73 -0.44 -7.36
N TRP A 240 -15.99 -1.53 -6.66
CA TRP A 240 -17.12 -1.60 -5.74
C TRP A 240 -16.66 -1.25 -4.32
N LEU A 241 -17.15 -0.13 -3.79
CA LEU A 241 -16.80 0.38 -2.45
C LEU A 241 -17.68 -0.21 -1.33
N GLY A 242 -18.38 -1.32 -1.62
CA GLY A 242 -19.17 -2.06 -0.66
C GLY A 242 -20.61 -1.58 -0.49
N PRO A 243 -21.43 -2.33 0.26
CA PRO A 243 -22.82 -1.97 0.51
C PRO A 243 -22.90 -0.87 1.58
N ARG A 244 -23.50 0.28 1.25
CA ARG A 244 -23.87 1.31 2.24
C ARG A 244 -25.19 1.99 1.89
N GLY A 245 -25.96 2.36 2.92
CA GLY A 245 -27.20 3.14 2.79
C GLY A 245 -28.42 2.36 2.28
N SER A 246 -29.28 3.05 1.53
CA SER A 246 -30.61 2.60 1.06
C SER A 246 -30.60 1.52 -0.05
N GLY A 247 -29.46 0.89 -0.32
CA GLY A 247 -29.34 -0.18 -1.32
C GLY A 247 -29.03 0.27 -2.74
N GLY A 248 -28.54 1.49 -2.95
CA GLY A 248 -28.04 1.96 -4.26
C GLY A 248 -26.65 1.41 -4.62
N PRO A 249 -26.25 1.47 -5.90
CA PRO A 249 -24.92 1.05 -6.34
C PRO A 249 -23.84 1.97 -5.74
N ASN A 250 -22.76 1.38 -5.21
CA ASN A 250 -21.62 2.09 -4.63
C ASN A 250 -20.37 1.84 -5.49
N ASN A 251 -20.51 2.15 -6.78
CA ASN A 251 -19.55 1.82 -7.83
C ASN A 251 -18.79 3.09 -8.21
N LEU A 252 -17.47 3.08 -8.02
CA LEU A 252 -16.58 4.15 -8.44
C LEU A 252 -16.10 3.86 -9.87
N TYR A 253 -16.44 4.73 -10.80
CA TYR A 253 -16.01 4.66 -12.19
C TYR A 253 -14.76 5.52 -12.42
N PRO A 254 -13.92 5.20 -13.43
CA PRO A 254 -12.80 6.05 -13.81
C PRO A 254 -13.20 7.51 -14.08
N GLU A 255 -14.38 7.72 -14.67
CA GLU A 255 -14.93 9.03 -15.00
C GLU A 255 -15.21 9.90 -13.77
N ASP A 256 -15.51 9.29 -12.62
CA ASP A 256 -15.74 10.00 -11.37
C ASP A 256 -14.45 10.68 -10.86
N LEU A 257 -13.28 10.19 -11.25
CA LEU A 257 -11.99 10.76 -10.87
C LEU A 257 -11.47 11.82 -11.85
N ILE A 258 -12.00 11.88 -13.07
CA ILE A 258 -11.59 12.87 -14.08
C ILE A 258 -11.68 14.31 -13.54
N PRO A 259 -12.71 14.72 -12.78
CA PRO A 259 -12.77 16.09 -12.29
C PRO A 259 -11.58 16.55 -11.46
N PHE A 260 -10.95 15.62 -10.73
CA PHE A 260 -9.81 15.88 -9.84
C PHE A 260 -8.47 15.95 -10.59
N THR A 261 -8.43 15.55 -11.87
CA THR A 261 -7.26 15.76 -12.76
C THR A 261 -7.07 17.22 -13.19
N ARG A 262 -7.82 18.16 -12.62
CA ARG A 262 -7.50 19.60 -12.66
C ARG A 262 -6.27 19.93 -11.81
N TYR A 263 -5.90 19.02 -10.91
CA TYR A 263 -4.77 19.13 -10.00
C TYR A 263 -3.79 17.97 -10.28
N PRO A 264 -2.50 18.11 -9.95
CA PRO A 264 -1.56 17.01 -10.08
C PRO A 264 -2.00 15.83 -9.22
N LEU A 265 -2.09 14.66 -9.84
CA LEU A 265 -2.72 13.48 -9.24
C LEU A 265 -1.85 12.23 -9.44
N PHE A 266 -1.58 11.53 -8.35
CA PHE A 266 -0.94 10.21 -8.32
C PHE A 266 -1.95 9.16 -7.86
N LEU A 267 -2.38 8.28 -8.76
CA LEU A 267 -3.35 7.23 -8.48
C LEU A 267 -2.66 5.89 -8.28
N VAL A 268 -3.00 5.20 -7.20
CA VAL A 268 -2.68 3.78 -7.01
C VAL A 268 -3.99 3.00 -6.95
N ILE A 269 -4.27 2.22 -7.99
CA ILE A 269 -5.48 1.41 -8.10
C ILE A 269 -5.12 -0.06 -7.91
N ASP A 270 -5.55 -0.63 -6.78
CA ASP A 270 -5.34 -2.01 -6.42
C ASP A 270 -6.65 -2.81 -6.49
N SER A 271 -6.90 -3.37 -7.67
CA SER A 271 -8.13 -4.07 -8.04
C SER A 271 -7.92 -5.01 -9.22
N GLU A 272 -8.72 -6.07 -9.31
CA GLU A 272 -8.84 -6.89 -10.53
C GLU A 272 -9.34 -6.05 -11.74
N ASN A 273 -10.07 -4.97 -11.46
CA ASN A 273 -10.59 -4.02 -12.45
C ASN A 273 -9.71 -2.77 -12.63
N SER A 274 -8.48 -2.75 -12.09
CA SER A 274 -7.57 -1.60 -12.19
C SER A 274 -7.36 -1.10 -13.63
N HIS A 275 -7.38 -2.02 -14.60
CA HIS A 275 -7.22 -1.73 -16.02
C HIS A 275 -8.28 -0.76 -16.58
N ALA A 276 -9.49 -0.72 -16.02
CA ALA A 276 -10.53 0.23 -16.43
C ALA A 276 -10.10 1.68 -16.20
N PHE A 277 -9.29 1.94 -15.17
CA PHE A 277 -8.80 3.27 -14.81
C PHE A 277 -7.77 3.82 -15.80
N LYS A 278 -7.29 3.02 -16.76
CA LYS A 278 -6.57 3.53 -17.93
C LYS A 278 -7.39 4.55 -18.72
N GLY A 279 -8.73 4.50 -18.63
CA GLY A 279 -9.63 5.47 -19.25
C GLY A 279 -9.46 6.92 -18.77
N ILE A 280 -8.79 7.14 -17.64
CA ILE A 280 -8.42 8.49 -17.19
C ILE A 280 -7.34 9.10 -18.09
N HIS A 281 -6.44 8.27 -18.63
CA HIS A 281 -5.33 8.73 -19.45
C HIS A 281 -5.81 9.25 -20.81
N ASN A 282 -5.43 10.48 -21.14
CA ASN A 282 -5.92 11.31 -22.24
C ASN A 282 -7.35 11.86 -22.05
N ALA A 283 -8.00 11.60 -20.91
CA ALA A 283 -9.29 12.19 -20.56
C ALA A 283 -9.17 13.31 -19.51
N GLU A 284 -7.95 13.57 -19.01
CA GLU A 284 -7.66 14.54 -17.96
C GLU A 284 -8.12 15.96 -18.32
N LYS A 285 -8.41 16.77 -17.29
CA LYS A 285 -8.97 18.12 -17.40
C LYS A 285 -8.06 19.19 -16.80
N GLY A 286 -6.76 19.10 -17.06
CA GLY A 286 -5.80 20.15 -16.75
C GLY A 286 -4.38 19.61 -16.58
N GLU A 287 -4.21 18.69 -15.64
CA GLU A 287 -2.94 18.10 -15.26
C GLU A 287 -2.93 16.61 -15.66
N PRO A 288 -1.87 16.13 -16.32
CA PRO A 288 -1.72 14.71 -16.60
C PRO A 288 -1.54 13.92 -15.29
N ALA A 289 -2.19 12.75 -15.19
CA ALA A 289 -2.13 11.93 -13.97
C ALA A 289 -1.05 10.83 -14.07
N ALA A 290 -0.43 10.51 -12.93
CA ALA A 290 0.42 9.34 -12.76
C ALA A 290 -0.40 8.19 -12.19
N LEU A 291 -0.42 7.02 -12.84
CA LEU A 291 -1.21 5.87 -12.43
C LEU A 291 -0.30 4.66 -12.21
N LEU A 292 -0.47 3.98 -11.08
CA LEU A 292 0.00 2.62 -10.82
C LEU A 292 -1.21 1.70 -10.68
N LEU A 293 -1.27 0.67 -11.51
CA LEU A 293 -2.41 -0.24 -11.63
C LEU A 293 -1.96 -1.67 -11.31
N SER A 294 -2.63 -2.32 -10.35
CA SER A 294 -2.37 -3.72 -10.00
C SER A 294 -2.66 -4.69 -11.15
N PRO A 295 -2.16 -5.94 -11.09
CA PRO A 295 -2.58 -7.01 -12.00
C PRO A 295 -4.08 -7.26 -11.99
N ARG A 296 -4.61 -7.82 -13.08
CA ARG A 296 -6.02 -8.29 -13.14
C ARG A 296 -6.19 -9.61 -12.40
N ILE A 297 -5.18 -10.48 -12.47
CA ILE A 297 -5.18 -11.77 -11.80
C ILE A 297 -4.06 -11.76 -10.75
N ALA A 298 -4.42 -12.06 -9.51
CA ALA A 298 -3.46 -12.16 -8.42
C ALA A 298 -2.40 -13.24 -8.72
N SER A 299 -1.13 -12.90 -8.55
CA SER A 299 -0.03 -13.86 -8.60
C SER A 299 -0.01 -14.62 -7.27
N ALA A 300 -0.36 -15.91 -7.28
CA ALA A 300 -0.34 -16.75 -6.09
C ALA A 300 0.33 -18.09 -6.41
N MET A 301 1.03 -18.66 -5.44
CA MET A 301 1.62 -19.99 -5.57
C MET A 301 0.55 -21.07 -5.78
N PRO A 302 0.68 -21.95 -6.77
CA PRO A 302 -0.18 -23.12 -6.92
C PRO A 302 -0.08 -24.02 -5.68
N GLY A 303 -1.21 -24.27 -5.00
CA GLY A 303 -1.27 -25.16 -3.83
C GLY A 303 -0.90 -24.53 -2.49
N ALA A 304 -0.52 -23.24 -2.45
CA ALA A 304 -0.52 -22.50 -1.19
C ALA A 304 -1.97 -22.12 -0.86
N GLU A 305 -2.47 -22.50 0.32
CA GLU A 305 -3.73 -21.94 0.82
C GLU A 305 -3.63 -20.42 0.77
N SER A 306 -4.64 -19.75 0.22
CA SER A 306 -4.79 -18.29 0.16
C SER A 306 -4.84 -17.70 1.58
N THR A 307 -3.69 -17.71 2.23
CA THR A 307 -3.40 -17.15 3.55
C THR A 307 -2.83 -15.74 3.40
N GLY A 308 -2.82 -15.21 2.17
CA GLY A 308 -2.43 -13.85 1.83
C GLY A 308 -3.34 -12.85 2.52
N ASN A 309 -2.92 -12.39 3.69
CA ASN A 309 -3.60 -11.31 4.40
C ASN A 309 -3.30 -10.00 3.66
N GLY A 310 -4.28 -9.48 2.94
CA GLY A 310 -4.17 -8.22 2.18
C GLY A 310 -3.72 -8.41 0.73
N SER A 311 -3.53 -7.29 0.03
CA SER A 311 -3.16 -7.29 -1.39
C SER A 311 -1.66 -7.48 -1.61
N GLN A 312 -1.30 -8.42 -2.48
CA GLN A 312 0.10 -8.64 -2.90
C GLN A 312 0.71 -7.39 -3.56
N PHE A 313 -0.07 -6.66 -4.37
CA PHE A 313 0.41 -5.46 -5.05
C PHE A 313 0.75 -4.36 -4.04
N THR A 314 -0.19 -4.03 -3.15
CA THR A 314 0.05 -3.09 -2.05
C THR A 314 1.22 -3.56 -1.18
N TYR A 315 1.34 -4.86 -0.93
CA TYR A 315 2.43 -5.36 -0.11
C TYR A 315 3.80 -5.13 -0.77
N PHE A 316 3.93 -5.34 -2.08
CA PHE A 316 5.17 -4.98 -2.78
C PHE A 316 5.47 -3.47 -2.74
N LEU A 317 4.47 -2.62 -2.87
CA LEU A 317 4.66 -1.16 -2.83
C LEU A 317 5.08 -0.66 -1.43
N THR A 318 4.72 -1.39 -0.37
CA THR A 318 4.90 -0.95 1.03
C THR A 318 6.03 -1.68 1.74
N ALA A 319 6.23 -2.96 1.42
CA ALA A 319 7.19 -3.89 2.03
C ALA A 319 7.69 -4.92 0.97
N PRO A 320 8.50 -4.50 -0.02
CA PRO A 320 8.89 -5.32 -1.17
C PRO A 320 9.61 -6.62 -0.80
N MET A 321 10.41 -6.64 0.28
CA MET A 321 11.14 -7.84 0.68
C MET A 321 10.22 -8.90 1.26
N GLN A 322 9.33 -8.49 2.15
CA GLN A 322 8.36 -9.36 2.78
C GLN A 322 7.35 -9.86 1.74
N ALA A 323 6.95 -9.00 0.80
CA ALA A 323 6.12 -9.38 -0.33
C ALA A 323 6.81 -10.41 -1.25
N PHE A 324 8.11 -10.26 -1.51
CA PHE A 324 8.90 -11.25 -2.24
C PHE A 324 8.93 -12.59 -1.51
N CYS A 325 9.27 -12.60 -0.22
CA CYS A 325 9.31 -13.84 0.59
C CYS A 325 7.93 -14.54 0.62
N GLN A 326 6.86 -13.77 0.80
CA GLN A 326 5.50 -14.30 0.78
C GLN A 326 5.16 -14.91 -0.59
N LEU A 327 5.47 -14.21 -1.67
CA LEU A 327 5.21 -14.69 -3.03
C LEU A 327 6.00 -15.98 -3.32
N ALA A 328 7.27 -16.03 -2.93
CA ALA A 328 8.13 -17.19 -3.09
C ALA A 328 7.75 -18.38 -2.17
N GLY A 329 6.77 -18.21 -1.28
CA GLY A 329 6.30 -19.26 -0.37
C GLY A 329 7.28 -19.56 0.77
N ILE A 330 8.11 -18.59 1.16
CA ILE A 330 9.05 -18.75 2.27
C ILE A 330 8.27 -18.67 3.58
N THR A 331 8.05 -19.83 4.22
CA THR A 331 7.31 -19.95 5.49
C THR A 331 8.20 -20.19 6.70
N SER A 332 9.47 -20.53 6.49
CA SER A 332 10.46 -20.76 7.54
C SER A 332 11.14 -19.46 7.96
N GLU A 333 11.65 -19.41 9.20
CA GLU A 333 12.54 -18.33 9.62
C GLU A 333 13.79 -18.34 8.75
N ILE A 334 14.00 -17.23 8.04
CA ILE A 334 15.24 -16.94 7.30
C ILE A 334 16.29 -16.55 8.34
N ASP A 335 17.53 -16.99 8.19
CA ASP A 335 18.58 -16.54 9.08
C ASP A 335 18.84 -15.03 8.93
N SER A 336 19.27 -14.39 10.01
CA SER A 336 19.37 -12.93 10.06
C SER A 336 20.36 -12.36 9.05
N ASP A 337 21.43 -13.10 8.73
CA ASP A 337 22.50 -12.62 7.84
C ASP A 337 22.06 -12.73 6.37
N THR A 338 21.44 -13.84 5.98
CA THR A 338 20.83 -14.02 4.66
C THR A 338 19.76 -12.96 4.41
N TYR A 339 18.87 -12.71 5.38
CA TYR A 339 17.85 -11.68 5.24
C TYR A 339 18.45 -10.27 5.14
N ALA A 340 19.50 -9.96 5.91
CA ALA A 340 20.20 -8.68 5.81
C ALA A 340 20.91 -8.51 4.46
N ASN A 341 21.48 -9.58 3.92
CA ASN A 341 22.08 -9.59 2.58
C ASN A 341 21.01 -9.39 1.50
N ALA A 342 19.85 -10.05 1.61
CA ALA A 342 18.71 -9.87 0.71
C ALA A 342 18.17 -8.44 0.71
N GLU A 343 18.06 -7.81 1.88
CA GLU A 343 17.70 -6.39 2.00
C GLU A 343 18.75 -5.47 1.35
N THR A 344 20.03 -5.82 1.41
CA THR A 344 21.12 -5.08 0.75
C THR A 344 21.00 -5.17 -0.77
N ILE A 345 20.76 -6.37 -1.31
CA ILE A 345 20.51 -6.58 -2.75
C ILE A 345 19.32 -5.74 -3.21
N LEU A 346 18.20 -5.78 -2.47
CA LEU A 346 17.02 -4.98 -2.78
C LEU A 346 17.35 -3.48 -2.76
N PHE A 347 18.06 -3.00 -1.73
CA PHE A 347 18.42 -1.58 -1.63
C PHE A 347 19.27 -1.13 -2.82
N SER A 348 20.33 -1.89 -3.15
CA SER A 348 21.18 -1.61 -4.31
C SER A 348 20.41 -1.66 -5.63
N ALA A 349 19.43 -2.56 -5.77
CA ALA A 349 18.55 -2.61 -6.92
C ALA A 349 17.73 -1.32 -7.06
N LEU A 350 17.10 -0.85 -5.98
CA LEU A 350 16.29 0.37 -6.01
C LEU A 350 17.13 1.62 -6.33
N GLU A 351 18.34 1.73 -5.79
CA GLU A 351 19.29 2.80 -6.13
C GLU A 351 19.68 2.76 -7.62
N GLN A 352 19.96 1.56 -8.15
CA GLN A 352 20.25 1.39 -9.57
C GLN A 352 19.06 1.80 -10.44
N TYR A 353 17.83 1.44 -10.07
CA TYR A 353 16.62 1.80 -10.81
C TYR A 353 16.41 3.31 -10.80
N GLU A 354 16.70 3.98 -9.69
CA GLU A 354 16.68 5.45 -9.59
C GLU A 354 17.70 6.09 -10.54
N GLY A 355 18.93 5.59 -10.57
CA GLY A 355 19.98 6.04 -11.49
C GLY A 355 19.56 5.91 -12.97
N ILE A 356 18.91 4.79 -13.32
CA ILE A 356 18.40 4.57 -14.68
C ILE A 356 17.26 5.55 -15.02
N LEU A 357 16.30 5.74 -14.12
CA LEU A 357 15.18 6.66 -14.35
C LEU A 357 15.66 8.11 -14.47
N SER A 358 16.54 8.54 -13.57
CA SER A 358 17.04 9.91 -13.50
C SER A 358 17.85 10.32 -14.74
N THR A 359 18.49 9.37 -15.41
CA THR A 359 19.29 9.60 -16.62
C THR A 359 18.57 9.23 -17.93
N SER A 360 17.38 8.62 -17.86
CA SER A 360 16.64 8.18 -19.05
C SER A 360 16.16 9.35 -19.91
N VAL A 361 16.57 9.39 -21.19
CA VAL A 361 16.16 10.43 -22.15
C VAL A 361 14.67 10.35 -22.47
N GLY A 362 14.07 9.16 -22.39
CA GLY A 362 12.66 8.91 -22.70
C GLY A 362 11.70 9.01 -21.53
N LEU A 363 12.14 9.50 -20.36
CA LEU A 363 11.26 9.61 -19.20
C LEU A 363 10.17 10.66 -19.44
N ASN A 364 8.91 10.25 -19.31
CA ASN A 364 7.77 11.16 -19.42
C ASN A 364 7.84 12.25 -18.34
N ASN A 365 7.44 13.48 -18.68
CA ASN A 365 7.44 14.62 -17.76
C ASN A 365 6.66 14.36 -16.48
N VAL A 366 5.55 13.63 -16.53
CA VAL A 366 4.75 13.29 -15.35
C VAL A 366 5.64 12.63 -14.30
N TRP A 367 6.37 11.59 -14.69
CA TRP A 367 7.32 10.92 -13.80
C TRP A 367 8.47 11.86 -13.39
N GLY A 368 9.00 12.65 -14.33
CA GLY A 368 10.08 13.60 -14.06
C GLY A 368 9.74 14.66 -13.00
N GLN A 369 8.49 15.13 -12.95
CA GLN A 369 8.01 16.10 -11.96
C GLN A 369 7.83 15.47 -10.56
N ILE A 370 7.57 14.16 -10.51
CA ILE A 370 7.22 13.41 -9.30
C ILE A 370 8.45 12.75 -8.66
N LEU A 371 9.42 12.31 -9.46
CA LEU A 371 10.63 11.63 -8.98
C LEU A 371 11.44 12.38 -7.92
N PRO A 372 11.45 13.73 -7.85
CA PRO A 372 12.12 14.40 -6.74
C PRO A 372 11.47 14.18 -5.37
N ASP A 373 10.17 13.87 -5.32
CA ASP A 373 9.49 13.56 -4.07
C ASP A 373 9.93 12.19 -3.54
N PRO A 374 10.41 12.09 -2.28
CA PRO A 374 10.96 10.86 -1.72
C PRO A 374 9.94 9.72 -1.61
N PHE A 375 8.72 10.02 -1.19
CA PHE A 375 7.69 9.00 -0.98
C PHE A 375 7.18 8.46 -2.32
N LEU A 376 6.92 9.35 -3.28
CA LEU A 376 6.45 8.94 -4.60
C LEU A 376 7.56 8.24 -5.40
N ARG A 377 8.81 8.73 -5.33
CA ARG A 377 9.98 8.04 -5.89
C ARG A 377 10.08 6.62 -5.34
N ARG A 378 10.01 6.45 -4.02
CA ARG A 378 10.05 5.12 -3.38
C ARG A 378 8.95 4.20 -3.92
N LEU A 379 7.72 4.69 -4.06
CA LEU A 379 6.61 3.91 -4.64
C LEU A 379 6.88 3.50 -6.10
N ILE A 380 7.43 4.41 -6.92
CA ILE A 380 7.78 4.12 -8.32
C ILE A 380 8.88 3.04 -8.41
N LEU A 381 9.94 3.16 -7.61
CA LEU A 381 11.04 2.19 -7.62
C LEU A 381 10.56 0.80 -7.15
N ARG A 382 9.72 0.77 -6.10
CA ARG A 382 9.09 -0.47 -5.62
C ARG A 382 8.10 -1.05 -6.60
N PHE A 383 7.39 -0.22 -7.37
CA PHE A 383 6.56 -0.67 -8.47
C PHE A 383 7.38 -1.35 -9.57
N ILE A 384 8.55 -0.79 -9.94
CA ILE A 384 9.46 -1.42 -10.91
C ILE A 384 9.92 -2.79 -10.40
N PHE A 385 10.32 -2.86 -9.13
CA PHE A 385 10.68 -4.13 -8.48
C PHE A 385 9.52 -5.13 -8.49
N CYS A 386 8.33 -4.72 -8.04
CA CYS A 386 7.11 -5.52 -8.06
C CYS A 386 6.82 -6.11 -9.44
N ARG A 387 6.87 -5.25 -10.47
CA ARG A 387 6.64 -5.62 -11.86
C ARG A 387 7.67 -6.65 -12.34
N ALA A 388 8.95 -6.48 -11.99
CA ALA A 388 10.00 -7.42 -12.36
C ALA A 388 9.85 -8.78 -11.66
N VAL A 389 9.58 -8.78 -10.35
CA VAL A 389 9.35 -10.01 -9.58
C VAL A 389 8.18 -10.80 -10.15
N ILE A 390 7.04 -10.15 -10.39
CA ILE A 390 5.85 -10.81 -10.95
C ILE A 390 6.14 -11.35 -12.36
N PHE A 391 6.85 -10.59 -13.21
CA PHE A 391 7.22 -11.02 -14.55
C PHE A 391 8.01 -12.33 -14.56
N TYR A 392 9.00 -12.46 -13.68
CA TYR A 392 9.82 -13.67 -13.59
C TYR A 392 9.13 -14.80 -12.83
N PHE A 393 8.23 -14.49 -11.92
CA PHE A 393 7.48 -15.50 -11.17
C PHE A 393 6.38 -16.16 -12.01
N HIS A 394 5.69 -15.38 -12.85
CA HIS A 394 4.59 -15.87 -13.69
C HIS A 394 4.76 -15.40 -15.14
N PRO A 395 5.66 -16.02 -15.93
CA PRO A 395 5.95 -15.63 -17.30
C PRO A 395 4.81 -16.06 -18.24
N GLU A 396 3.64 -15.45 -18.13
CA GLU A 396 2.55 -15.64 -19.09
C GLU A 396 2.52 -14.53 -20.15
N GLU A 397 2.27 -14.94 -21.40
CA GLU A 397 2.29 -14.04 -22.57
C GLU A 397 1.12 -13.04 -22.59
N ASN A 398 0.01 -13.33 -21.91
CA ASN A 398 -1.23 -12.55 -22.01
C ASN A 398 -1.25 -11.24 -21.20
N GLY A 399 -0.20 -10.95 -20.41
CA GLY A 399 -0.04 -9.67 -19.71
C GLY A 399 -1.07 -9.36 -18.61
N GLU A 400 -2.08 -10.21 -18.39
CA GLU A 400 -3.13 -10.01 -17.38
C GLU A 400 -2.62 -10.09 -15.94
N HIS A 401 -1.49 -10.78 -15.74
CA HIS A 401 -0.79 -10.91 -14.46
C HIS A 401 0.15 -9.74 -14.17
N MET A 402 0.34 -8.81 -15.10
CA MET A 402 1.35 -7.76 -14.95
C MET A 402 0.75 -6.48 -14.38
N PRO A 403 1.38 -5.88 -13.34
CA PRO A 403 1.04 -4.52 -12.95
C PRO A 403 1.45 -3.55 -14.07
N THR A 404 0.64 -2.52 -14.30
CA THR A 404 0.86 -1.54 -15.37
C THR A 404 0.86 -0.12 -14.80
N CYS A 405 1.46 0.83 -15.52
CA CYS A 405 1.48 2.23 -15.12
C CYS A 405 1.21 3.13 -16.32
N LEU A 406 0.67 4.32 -16.06
CA LEU A 406 0.50 5.36 -17.07
C LEU A 406 1.01 6.70 -16.53
N PRO A 407 1.74 7.49 -17.33
CA PRO A 407 2.32 7.12 -18.63
C PRO A 407 3.28 5.92 -18.53
N SER A 408 3.54 5.22 -19.64
CA SER A 408 4.47 4.08 -19.62
C SER A 408 5.87 4.52 -19.16
N LEU A 409 6.51 3.71 -18.31
CA LEU A 409 7.92 3.89 -17.94
C LEU A 409 8.85 3.53 -19.12
N PRO A 410 10.08 4.08 -19.18
CA PRO A 410 11.03 3.78 -20.24
C PRO A 410 11.44 2.31 -20.31
N GLU A 411 11.82 1.84 -21.50
CA GLU A 411 12.24 0.44 -21.71
C GLU A 411 13.50 0.06 -20.91
N SER A 412 14.30 1.05 -20.50
CA SER A 412 15.48 0.84 -19.65
C SER A 412 15.14 0.25 -18.27
N VAL A 413 13.90 0.44 -17.80
CA VAL A 413 13.37 -0.17 -16.56
C VAL A 413 12.33 -1.27 -16.84
N SER A 414 12.30 -1.79 -18.06
CA SER A 414 11.51 -2.98 -18.43
C SER A 414 12.01 -4.20 -17.65
N PRO A 415 11.14 -5.12 -17.20
CA PRO A 415 11.57 -6.38 -16.58
C PRO A 415 12.60 -7.16 -17.40
N LYS A 416 12.57 -7.01 -18.73
CA LYS A 416 13.50 -7.67 -19.67
C LYS A 416 14.90 -7.05 -19.73
N SER A 417 15.08 -5.85 -19.16
CA SER A 417 16.38 -5.18 -19.09
C SER A 417 17.30 -5.95 -18.12
N GLU A 418 18.55 -6.16 -18.51
CA GLU A 418 19.53 -6.89 -17.69
C GLU A 418 19.71 -6.24 -16.32
N ALA A 419 19.77 -4.90 -16.27
CA ALA A 419 19.88 -4.15 -15.02
C ALA A 419 18.69 -4.36 -14.07
N ILE A 420 17.51 -4.70 -14.60
CA ILE A 420 16.32 -5.00 -13.79
C ILE A 420 16.28 -6.48 -13.41
N MET A 421 16.66 -7.37 -14.34
CA MET A 421 16.66 -8.81 -14.12
C MET A 421 17.69 -9.26 -13.08
N SER A 422 18.94 -8.79 -13.18
CA SER A 422 20.06 -9.32 -12.41
C SER A 422 19.83 -9.26 -10.89
N PRO A 423 19.33 -8.16 -10.30
CA PRO A 423 19.03 -8.14 -8.87
C PRO A 423 17.90 -9.10 -8.45
N ILE A 424 16.93 -9.40 -9.33
CA ILE A 424 15.87 -10.37 -9.02
C ILE A 424 16.44 -11.79 -8.98
N LEU A 425 17.34 -12.12 -9.92
CA LEU A 425 18.03 -13.41 -9.91
C LEU A 425 18.91 -13.55 -8.68
N GLU A 426 19.74 -12.55 -8.38
CA GLU A 426 20.63 -12.55 -7.22
C GLU A 426 19.85 -12.69 -5.91
N LEU A 427 18.73 -11.98 -5.78
CA LEU A 427 17.84 -12.10 -4.62
C LEU A 427 17.23 -13.50 -4.51
N ALA A 428 16.77 -14.08 -5.62
CA ALA A 428 16.18 -15.42 -5.62
C ALA A 428 17.22 -16.50 -5.32
N GLU A 429 18.47 -16.34 -5.78
CA GLU A 429 19.59 -17.25 -5.46
C GLU A 429 20.01 -17.14 -3.99
N ASN A 430 20.12 -15.92 -3.47
CA ASN A 430 20.40 -15.67 -2.04
C ASN A 430 19.38 -16.37 -1.14
N LEU A 431 18.09 -16.23 -1.46
CA LEU A 431 17.01 -16.83 -0.70
C LEU A 431 16.73 -18.30 -1.06
N VAL A 432 17.51 -18.90 -1.96
CA VAL A 432 17.40 -20.30 -2.40
C VAL A 432 15.99 -20.64 -2.90
N VAL A 433 15.43 -19.74 -3.72
CA VAL A 433 14.11 -19.86 -4.35
C VAL A 433 14.16 -19.60 -5.86
N SER A 434 15.35 -19.61 -6.47
CA SER A 434 15.53 -19.32 -7.90
C SER A 434 14.78 -20.29 -8.82
N GLU A 435 14.49 -21.51 -8.36
CA GLU A 435 13.68 -22.49 -9.09
C GLU A 435 12.20 -22.10 -9.22
N ARG A 436 11.73 -21.13 -8.42
CA ARG A 436 10.37 -20.56 -8.49
C ARG A 436 10.24 -19.46 -9.55
N PHE A 437 11.34 -19.05 -10.16
CA PHE A 437 11.40 -17.96 -11.11
C PHE A 437 11.93 -18.43 -12.48
N HIS A 438 11.51 -17.74 -13.53
CA HIS A 438 11.74 -18.13 -14.91
C HIS A 438 12.66 -17.15 -15.65
N PHE A 439 13.96 -17.29 -15.45
CA PHE A 439 14.97 -16.47 -16.12
C PHE A 439 15.40 -17.10 -17.46
N ARG A 440 14.58 -17.02 -18.53
CA ARG A 440 14.95 -17.53 -19.87
C ARG A 440 15.01 -16.42 -20.94
N HIS A 441 16.18 -15.79 -21.10
CA HIS A 441 17.05 -15.81 -22.31
C HIS A 441 18.15 -14.71 -22.21
N SER A 442 19.28 -15.00 -21.56
CA SER A 442 20.55 -14.27 -21.80
C SER A 442 21.72 -15.18 -22.20
N ILE A 443 21.56 -16.51 -22.15
CA ILE A 443 22.65 -17.46 -22.43
C ILE A 443 22.29 -18.33 -23.65
N ARG A 444 22.39 -17.76 -24.87
CA ARG A 444 22.50 -18.60 -26.09
C ARG A 444 23.31 -18.00 -27.25
N ASN A 445 23.96 -16.84 -27.09
CA ASN A 445 24.81 -16.25 -28.12
C ASN A 445 26.27 -16.14 -27.68
N ASN A 446 26.91 -17.25 -27.29
CA ASN A 446 28.38 -17.37 -27.29
C ASN A 446 28.81 -18.84 -27.20
N LYS A 447 28.48 -19.61 -28.25
CA LYS A 447 29.17 -20.84 -28.64
C LYS A 447 28.65 -21.28 -30.00
N LYS A 448 29.20 -20.69 -31.06
CA LYS A 448 29.52 -21.36 -32.31
C LYS A 448 30.70 -20.65 -32.94
#